data_AF-A0A353NK32-F1
#
_entry.id   AF-A0A353NK32-F1
#
_cell.length_a   1.000
_cell.length_b   1.000
_cell.length_c   1.000
_cell.angle_alpha   90.00
_cell.angle_beta   90.00
_cell.angle_gamma   90.00
#
_symmetry.space_group_name_H-M   'P 1'
#
loop_
_entity.id
_entity.type
_entity.pdbx_description
1 polymer ?
#
loop_
_entity_poly.entity_id
_entity_poly.type
_entity_poly.pdbx_seq_one_letter_code
_entity_poly.pdbx_strand_id
1 'polypeptide(L)'
;FLPVIDDLQLKTLTYWGIAVLVASAMGGIQALSRSYFGKLIPAEKSAEFFGFYNVFGKFAAITGPLLVGVVGRLTGETRWGVLCILILFVAGAFLLGKVKDPA
;
A
#
# COMPACT_ATOMS: atom_id res chain seq x y z
N PHE A 1 -16.97 1.34 10.74
CA PHE A 1 -15.61 0.79 10.60
C PHE A 1 -15.27 -0.24 11.67
N LEU A 2 -15.62 -0.03 12.95
CA LEU A 2 -15.52 -1.06 14.01
C LEU A 2 -16.90 -1.30 14.64
N PRO A 3 -17.70 -2.25 14.12
CA PRO A 3 -19.07 -2.49 14.58
C PRO A 3 -19.15 -3.31 15.88
N VAL A 4 -18.01 -3.78 16.42
CA VAL A 4 -17.95 -4.68 17.59
C VAL A 4 -17.78 -3.93 18.92
N ILE A 5 -17.50 -2.62 18.89
CA ILE A 5 -17.27 -1.80 20.08
C ILE A 5 -18.35 -0.73 20.17
N ASP A 6 -19.21 -0.86 21.16
CA ASP A 6 -20.32 0.07 21.43
C ASP A 6 -19.87 1.33 22.19
N ASP A 7 -18.81 1.23 23.00
CA ASP A 7 -18.27 2.37 23.75
C ASP A 7 -17.59 3.40 22.82
N LEU A 8 -18.09 4.64 22.85
CA LEU A 8 -17.64 5.72 21.97
C LEU A 8 -16.19 6.14 22.22
N GLN A 9 -15.72 6.15 23.47
CA GLN A 9 -14.34 6.54 23.80
C GLN A 9 -13.37 5.45 23.35
N LEU A 10 -13.67 4.18 23.64
CA LEU A 10 -12.85 3.04 23.24
C LEU A 10 -12.76 2.93 21.71
N LYS A 11 -13.88 3.19 21.02
CA LYS A 11 -13.93 3.21 19.55
C LYS A 11 -13.07 4.32 18.96
N THR A 12 -13.04 5.49 19.57
CA THR A 12 -12.22 6.62 19.13
C THR A 12 -10.73 6.33 19.35
N LEU A 13 -10.37 5.82 20.52
CA LEU A 13 -8.99 5.41 20.84
C LEU A 13 -8.49 4.32 19.89
N THR A 14 -9.30 3.29 19.65
CA THR A 14 -8.96 2.19 18.74
C THR A 14 -8.81 2.68 17.30
N TYR A 15 -9.71 3.56 16.84
CA TYR A 15 -9.62 4.16 15.51
C TYR A 15 -8.30 4.93 15.33
N TRP A 16 -7.96 5.83 16.25
CA TRP A 16 -6.72 6.59 16.17
C TRP A 16 -5.48 5.71 16.31
N GLY A 17 -5.52 4.69 17.18
CA GLY A 17 -4.44 3.70 17.31
C GLY A 17 -4.16 2.99 15.99
N ILE A 18 -5.19 2.46 15.33
CA ILE A 18 -5.06 1.82 14.01
C ILE A 18 -4.58 2.83 12.97
N ALA A 19 -5.12 4.06 12.97
CA ALA A 19 -4.72 5.10 12.03
C ALA A 19 -3.22 5.43 12.13
N VAL A 20 -2.67 5.56 13.34
CA VAL A 20 -1.24 5.81 13.58
C VAL A 20 -0.39 4.64 13.11
N LEU A 21 -0.80 3.40 13.39
CA LEU A 21 -0.10 2.20 12.93
C LEU A 21 -0.06 2.12 11.39
N VAL A 22 -1.20 2.37 10.74
CA VAL A 22 -1.27 2.37 9.27
C VAL A 22 -0.43 3.51 8.68
N ALA A 23 -0.52 4.73 9.22
CA ALA A 23 0.21 5.88 8.70
C ALA A 23 1.73 5.70 8.82
N SER A 24 2.21 5.19 9.97
CA SER A 24 3.63 4.93 10.18
C SER A 24 4.18 3.86 9.23
N ALA A 25 3.47 2.74 9.07
CA ALA A 25 3.83 1.69 8.13
C ALA A 25 3.84 2.19 6.68
N MET A 26 2.81 2.96 6.28
CA MET A 26 2.69 3.48 4.91
C MET A 26 3.80 4.48 4.57
N GLY A 27 4.16 5.37 5.50
CA GLY A 27 5.29 6.30 5.33
C GLY A 27 6.63 5.57 5.24
N GLY A 28 6.85 4.57 6.11
CA GLY A 28 8.07 3.75 6.11
C GLY A 28 8.28 3.01 4.79
N ILE A 29 7.25 2.30 4.30
CA ILE A 29 7.33 1.54 3.03
C ILE A 29 7.60 2.48 1.86
N GLN A 30 6.96 3.65 1.81
CA GLN A 30 7.16 4.61 0.72
C GLN A 30 8.59 5.17 0.70
N ALA A 31 9.16 5.50 1.87
CA ALA A 31 10.54 5.99 1.98
C ALA A 31 11.58 4.90 1.67
N LEU A 32 11.37 3.67 2.17
CA LEU A 32 12.25 2.54 1.92
C LEU A 32 12.26 2.15 0.44
N SER A 33 11.09 2.06 -0.20
CA SER A 33 10.97 1.76 -1.63
C SER A 33 11.80 2.73 -2.48
N ARG A 34 11.66 4.04 -2.22
CA ARG A 34 12.36 5.07 -3.00
C ARG A 34 13.88 5.05 -2.78
N SER A 35 14.31 4.90 -1.52
CA SER A 35 15.74 4.89 -1.18
C SER A 35 16.45 3.63 -1.67
N TYR A 36 15.80 2.46 -1.58
CA TYR A 36 16.33 1.20 -2.10
C TYR A 36 16.40 1.23 -3.63
N PHE A 37 15.35 1.71 -4.31
CA PHE A 37 15.38 1.89 -5.76
C PHE A 37 16.51 2.82 -6.21
N GLY A 38 16.76 3.91 -5.48
CA GLY A 38 17.87 4.83 -5.75
C GLY A 38 19.26 4.19 -5.65
N LYS A 39 19.44 3.12 -4.85
CA LYS A 39 20.70 2.37 -4.75
C LYS A 39 20.92 1.38 -5.90
N LEU A 40 19.84 0.91 -6.53
CA LEU A 40 19.86 -0.09 -7.61
C LEU A 40 20.16 0.51 -8.98
N ILE A 41 19.74 1.76 -9.21
CA ILE A 41 19.75 2.37 -10.54
C ILE A 41 21.10 3.01 -10.85
N PRO A 42 21.55 2.99 -12.12
CA PRO A 42 22.77 3.66 -12.54
C PRO A 42 22.64 5.18 -12.44
N ALA A 43 23.68 5.84 -11.93
CA ALA A 43 23.67 7.28 -11.64
C ALA A 43 23.45 8.12 -12.92
N GLU A 44 24.05 7.70 -14.05
CA GLU A 44 23.97 8.46 -15.31
C GLU A 44 22.57 8.47 -15.92
N LYS A 45 21.73 7.48 -15.59
CA LYS A 45 20.35 7.35 -16.10
C LYS A 45 19.28 7.45 -15.02
N SER A 46 19.64 7.95 -13.84
CA SER A 46 18.76 8.01 -12.66
C SER A 46 17.40 8.67 -12.96
N ALA A 47 17.37 9.75 -13.75
CA ALA A 47 16.15 10.44 -14.13
C ALA A 47 15.18 9.58 -14.97
N GLU A 48 15.71 8.74 -15.87
CA GLU A 48 14.90 7.85 -16.72
C GLU A 48 14.25 6.74 -15.86
N PHE A 49 15.05 6.09 -15.00
CA PHE A 49 14.55 5.06 -14.08
C PHE A 49 13.54 5.62 -13.06
N PHE A 50 13.79 6.79 -12.48
CA PHE A 50 12.81 7.46 -11.62
C PHE A 50 11.56 7.92 -12.39
N GLY A 51 11.70 8.23 -13.69
CA GLY A 51 10.58 8.46 -14.60
C GLY A 51 9.67 7.24 -14.67
N PHE A 52 10.23 6.04 -14.94
CA PHE A 52 9.48 4.79 -14.90
C PHE A 52 8.84 4.52 -13.53
N TYR A 53 9.61 4.67 -12.43
CA TYR A 53 9.10 4.52 -11.07
C TYR A 53 7.86 5.41 -10.81
N ASN A 54 7.88 6.65 -11.28
CA ASN A 54 6.76 7.59 -11.13
C ASN A 54 5.54 7.16 -11.96
N VAL A 55 5.73 6.66 -13.18
CA VAL A 55 4.63 6.12 -14.00
C VAL A 55 3.93 4.95 -13.30
N PHE A 56 4.70 4.00 -12.75
CA PHE A 56 4.13 2.89 -11.97
C PHE A 56 3.41 3.39 -10.70
N GLY A 57 3.96 4.39 -10.01
CA GLY A 57 3.31 5.02 -8.86
C GLY A 57 1.95 5.64 -9.21
N LYS A 58 1.86 6.35 -10.34
CA LYS A 58 0.59 6.91 -10.84
C LYS A 58 -0.39 5.80 -11.23
N PHE A 59 0.09 4.75 -11.87
CA PHE A 59 -0.75 3.60 -12.23
C PHE A 59 -1.34 2.92 -10.98
N ALA A 60 -0.53 2.73 -9.94
CA ALA A 60 -1.00 2.19 -8.66
C ALA A 60 -2.02 3.11 -7.98
N ALA A 61 -1.82 4.43 -8.02
CA ALA A 61 -2.73 5.42 -7.45
C ALA A 61 -4.12 5.44 -8.13
N ILE A 62 -4.20 5.05 -9.41
CA ILE A 62 -5.47 4.92 -10.15
C ILE A 62 -6.08 3.53 -9.94
N THR A 63 -5.27 2.49 -10.09
CA THR A 63 -5.74 1.10 -10.08
C THR A 63 -6.21 0.65 -8.70
N GLY A 64 -5.56 1.11 -7.62
CA GLY A 64 -5.94 0.77 -6.25
C GLY A 64 -7.37 1.17 -5.91
N PRO A 65 -7.73 2.47 -5.97
CA PRO A 65 -9.10 2.93 -5.74
C PRO A 65 -10.11 2.31 -6.71
N LEU A 66 -9.73 2.10 -7.98
CA LEU A 66 -10.59 1.45 -8.97
C LEU A 66 -10.93 0.01 -8.55
N LEU A 67 -9.94 -0.78 -8.12
CA LEU A 67 -10.15 -2.14 -7.63
C LEU A 67 -11.04 -2.17 -6.39
N VAL A 68 -10.77 -1.31 -5.41
CA VAL A 68 -11.60 -1.20 -4.19
C VAL A 68 -13.04 -0.86 -4.54
N GLY A 69 -13.25 0.08 -5.46
CA GLY A 69 -14.58 0.52 -5.91
C GLY A 69 -15.33 -0.59 -6.66
N VAL A 70 -14.66 -1.29 -7.57
CA VAL A 70 -15.24 -2.41 -8.33
C VAL A 70 -15.60 -3.56 -7.39
N VAL A 71 -14.66 -3.99 -6.54
CA VAL A 71 -14.92 -5.09 -5.59
C VAL A 71 -16.01 -4.70 -4.60
N GLY A 72 -15.95 -3.51 -4.02
CA GLY A 72 -16.97 -3.02 -3.10
C GLY A 72 -18.37 -2.95 -3.72
N ARG A 73 -18.46 -2.58 -5.01
CA ARG A 73 -19.73 -2.59 -5.75
C ARG A 73 -20.24 -4.01 -6.00
N LEU A 74 -19.36 -4.95 -6.35
CA LEU A 74 -19.73 -6.34 -6.61
C LEU A 74 -20.16 -7.09 -5.35
N THR A 75 -19.51 -6.81 -4.21
CA THR A 75 -19.82 -7.46 -2.92
C THR A 75 -20.96 -6.77 -2.16
N GLY A 76 -21.36 -5.57 -2.59
CA GLY A 76 -22.37 -4.74 -1.91
C GLY A 76 -21.90 -4.15 -0.58
N GLU A 77 -20.64 -4.37 -0.19
CA GLU A 77 -20.12 -4.03 1.13
C GLU A 77 -18.66 -3.54 1.02
N THR A 78 -18.43 -2.30 1.46
CA THR A 78 -17.15 -1.57 1.35
C THR A 78 -15.98 -2.31 2.03
N ARG A 79 -16.25 -3.06 3.10
CA ARG A 79 -15.23 -3.82 3.84
C ARG A 79 -14.49 -4.81 2.93
N TRP A 80 -15.22 -5.53 2.09
CA TRP A 80 -14.64 -6.48 1.14
C TRP A 80 -13.86 -5.77 0.03
N GLY A 81 -14.29 -4.57 -0.37
CA GLY A 81 -13.52 -3.70 -1.27
C GLY A 81 -12.14 -3.35 -0.70
N VAL A 82 -12.05 -2.96 0.57
CA VAL A 82 -10.75 -2.64 1.19
C VAL A 82 -9.90 -3.90 1.38
N LEU A 83 -10.51 -5.03 1.77
CA LEU A 83 -9.81 -6.30 1.95
C LEU A 83 -9.16 -6.84 0.67
N CYS A 84 -9.65 -6.47 -0.51
CA CYS A 84 -9.05 -6.92 -1.77
C CYS A 84 -7.60 -6.44 -1.95
N ILE A 85 -7.22 -5.31 -1.32
CA ILE A 85 -5.85 -4.78 -1.37
C ILE A 85 -4.88 -5.77 -0.69
N LEU A 86 -5.32 -6.53 0.32
CA LEU A 86 -4.48 -7.54 0.96
C LEU A 86 -3.97 -8.58 -0.04
N ILE A 87 -4.77 -8.93 -1.05
CA ILE A 87 -4.36 -9.87 -2.11
C ILE A 87 -3.17 -9.29 -2.89
N LEU A 88 -3.19 -8.00 -3.20
CA LEU A 88 -2.08 -7.30 -3.86
C LEU A 88 -0.83 -7.25 -2.97
N PHE A 89 -1.00 -7.01 -1.66
CA PHE A 89 0.13 -7.06 -0.72
C PHE A 89 0.75 -8.45 -0.62
N VAL A 90 -0.05 -9.51 -0.54
CA VAL A 90 0.44 -10.90 -0.50
C VAL A 90 1.15 -11.26 -1.81
N ALA A 91 0.58 -10.89 -2.96
CA ALA A 91 1.21 -11.10 -4.25
C ALA A 91 2.55 -10.34 -4.36
N GLY A 92 2.59 -9.08 -3.93
CA GLY A 92 3.80 -8.27 -3.88
C GLY A 92 4.86 -8.85 -2.96
N ALA A 93 4.48 -9.30 -1.76
CA ALA A 93 5.37 -9.93 -0.79
C ALA A 93 5.94 -11.25 -1.34
N PHE A 94 5.12 -12.07 -2.00
CA PHE A 94 5.57 -13.30 -2.65
C PHE A 94 6.58 -13.02 -3.77
N LEU A 95 6.30 -12.03 -4.62
CA LEU A 95 7.22 -11.62 -5.69
C LEU A 95 8.54 -11.09 -5.13
N LEU A 96 8.48 -10.25 -4.09
CA LEU A 96 9.67 -9.69 -3.46
C LEU A 96 10.51 -10.77 -2.79
N GLY A 97 9.88 -11.76 -2.14
CA GLY A 97 10.57 -12.89 -1.52
C GLY A 97 11.30 -13.81 -2.53
N LYS A 98 11.03 -13.70 -3.83
CA LYS A 98 11.78 -14.40 -4.88
C LYS A 98 13.00 -13.63 -5.37
N VAL A 99 13.08 -12.34 -5.07
CA VAL A 99 14.22 -11.50 -5.44
C VAL A 99 15.34 -11.77 -4.45
N LYS A 100 16.51 -12.20 -4.94
CA LYS A 100 17.73 -12.27 -4.14
C LYS A 100 18.24 -10.86 -3.93
N ASP A 101 18.56 -10.50 -2.69
CA ASP A 101 19.24 -9.25 -2.40
C ASP A 101 20.54 -9.17 -3.22
N PRO A 102 20.79 -8.06 -3.93
CA PRO A 102 22.04 -7.84 -4.64
C PRO A 102 23.21 -7.44 -3.70
N ALA A 103 23.09 -7.74 -2.40
CA ALA A 103 24.10 -7.47 -1.38
C ALA A 103 25.14 -8.61 -1.30
#